data_AF-W1YAM6-F1
#
_entry.id   AF-W1YAM6-F1
#
_cell.length_a   1.000
_cell.length_b   1.000
_cell.length_c   1.000
_cell.angle_alpha   90.00
_cell.angle_beta   90.00
_cell.angle_gamma   90.00
#
_symmetry.space_group_name_H-M   'P 1'
#
loop_
_entity.id
_entity.type
_entity.pdbx_description
1 polymer ?
#
loop_
_entity_poly.entity_id
_entity_poly.type
_entity_poly.pdbx_seq_one_letter_code
_entity_poly.pdbx_strand_id
1 'polypeptide(L)'
;LNVRTDPDTNISTNIIGVLSQDTKIEIVEEVNDFYKIKYKGQYAYVAKSYVSVKQNMKLDKVADLKLTTDVVVRELASDTSDSIFTLKQGTKVTVVEN
;
A
#
# COMPACT_ATOMS: atom_id res chain seq x y z
N LEU A 1 19.81 -4.74 -4.31
CA LEU A 1 19.16 -5.38 -3.13
C LEU A 1 19.03 -6.87 -3.39
N ASN A 2 19.61 -7.74 -2.56
CA ASN A 2 19.58 -9.19 -2.82
C ASN A 2 18.24 -9.80 -2.38
N VAL A 3 17.68 -10.65 -3.23
CA VAL A 3 16.46 -11.43 -2.98
C VAL A 3 16.87 -12.82 -2.52
N ARG A 4 16.40 -13.23 -1.35
CA ARG A 4 16.76 -14.48 -0.70
C ARG A 4 15.57 -15.44 -0.61
N THR A 5 15.79 -16.75 -0.61
CA THR A 5 14.73 -17.75 -0.35
C THR A 5 14.33 -17.83 1.11
N ASP A 6 15.27 -17.49 2.00
CA ASP A 6 15.06 -17.50 3.45
C ASP A 6 15.58 -16.19 4.08
N PRO A 7 15.01 -15.78 5.23
CA PRO A 7 15.46 -14.61 5.99
C PRO A 7 16.77 -14.88 6.78
N ASP A 8 17.70 -15.61 6.18
CA ASP A 8 19.01 -15.92 6.77
C ASP A 8 20.13 -15.23 5.97
N THR A 9 20.90 -14.39 6.66
CA THR A 9 22.06 -13.70 6.10
C THR A 9 23.31 -14.57 6.03
N ASN A 10 23.40 -15.62 6.86
CA ASN A 10 24.57 -16.50 6.95
C ASN A 10 24.69 -17.43 5.76
N ILE A 11 23.58 -17.67 5.07
CA ILE A 11 23.52 -18.57 3.92
C ILE A 11 23.59 -17.74 2.64
N SER A 12 24.80 -17.62 2.08
CA SER A 12 25.04 -16.92 0.81
C SER A 12 24.40 -17.61 -0.40
N THR A 13 24.18 -18.93 -0.33
CA THR A 13 23.52 -19.73 -1.38
C THR A 13 22.03 -19.46 -1.51
N ASN A 14 21.42 -18.77 -0.54
CA ASN A 14 19.98 -18.47 -0.55
C ASN A 14 19.62 -17.29 -1.47
N ILE A 15 20.60 -16.64 -2.10
CA ILE A 15 20.35 -15.52 -3.00
C ILE A 15 19.84 -16.06 -4.35
N ILE A 16 18.57 -15.81 -4.65
CA ILE A 16 17.91 -16.19 -5.91
C ILE A 16 17.87 -15.06 -6.94
N GLY A 17 18.27 -13.86 -6.55
CA GLY A 17 18.32 -12.74 -7.46
C GLY A 17 18.72 -11.44 -6.79
N VAL A 18 18.73 -10.39 -7.61
CA VAL A 18 19.02 -9.03 -7.19
C VAL A 18 17.93 -8.12 -7.76
N LEU A 19 17.35 -7.29 -6.90
CA LEU A 19 16.51 -6.16 -7.29
C LEU A 19 17.40 -4.95 -7.55
N SER A 20 17.18 -4.33 -8.69
CA SER A 20 17.77 -3.04 -9.06
C SER A 20 17.12 -1.91 -8.26
N GLN A 21 17.83 -0.78 -8.15
CA GLN A 21 17.27 0.45 -7.62
C GLN A 21 16.01 0.83 -8.43
N ASP A 22 15.01 1.41 -7.76
CA ASP A 22 13.69 1.77 -8.32
C ASP A 22 12.77 0.60 -8.73
N THR A 23 13.12 -0.64 -8.37
CA THR A 23 12.21 -1.78 -8.56
C THR A 23 11.04 -1.69 -7.58
N LYS A 24 9.82 -1.57 -8.10
CA LYS A 24 8.59 -1.70 -7.30
C LYS A 24 8.36 -3.17 -6.98
N ILE A 25 8.17 -3.47 -5.69
CA ILE A 25 7.91 -4.81 -5.18
C ILE A 25 6.67 -4.78 -4.28
N GLU A 26 5.92 -5.87 -4.31
CA GLU A 26 4.79 -6.08 -3.41
C GLU A 26 5.30 -6.81 -2.16
N ILE A 27 5.13 -6.17 -1.00
CA ILE A 27 5.44 -6.74 0.30
C ILE A 27 4.20 -7.51 0.76
N VAL A 28 4.37 -8.80 0.94
CA VAL A 28 3.33 -9.72 1.41
C VAL A 28 3.28 -9.70 2.94
N GLU A 29 4.44 -9.69 3.59
CA GLU A 29 4.55 -9.79 5.05
C GLU A 29 5.88 -9.20 5.54
N GLU A 30 5.92 -8.74 6.78
CA GLU A 30 7.14 -8.37 7.47
C GLU A 30 7.55 -9.48 8.44
N VAL A 31 8.79 -9.96 8.31
CA VAL A 31 9.36 -11.04 9.13
C VAL A 31 10.67 -10.53 9.73
N ASN A 32 10.62 -10.06 10.97
CA ASN A 32 11.76 -9.47 11.69
C ASN A 32 12.41 -8.34 10.86
N ASP A 33 13.68 -8.52 10.45
CA ASP A 33 14.45 -7.55 9.66
C ASP A 33 14.30 -7.74 8.14
N PHE A 34 13.36 -8.59 7.71
CA PHE A 34 13.12 -8.91 6.31
C PHE A 34 11.68 -8.65 5.90
N TYR A 35 11.49 -8.22 4.65
CA TYR A 35 10.20 -8.25 4.00
C TYR A 35 10.07 -9.48 3.14
N LYS A 36 8.98 -10.22 3.34
CA LYS A 36 8.53 -11.27 2.44
C LYS A 36 7.84 -10.61 1.25
N ILE A 37 8.36 -10.88 0.06
CA ILE A 37 7.90 -10.31 -1.20
C ILE A 37 7.52 -11.44 -2.16
N LYS A 38 6.69 -11.11 -3.15
CA LYS A 38 6.45 -12.01 -4.29
C LYS A 38 7.42 -11.69 -5.41
N TYR A 39 8.33 -12.61 -5.69
CA TYR A 39 9.33 -12.46 -6.75
C TYR A 39 9.17 -13.58 -7.77
N LYS A 40 8.89 -13.26 -9.04
CA LYS A 40 8.73 -14.24 -10.14
C LYS A 40 7.76 -15.41 -9.83
N GLY A 41 6.70 -15.15 -9.06
CA GLY A 41 5.69 -16.16 -8.71
C GLY A 41 6.01 -17.01 -7.47
N GLN A 42 7.19 -16.83 -6.86
CA GLN A 42 7.58 -17.47 -5.59
C GLN A 42 7.69 -16.44 -4.47
N TYR A 43 7.62 -16.93 -3.22
CA TYR A 43 7.91 -16.10 -2.06
C TYR A 43 9.41 -15.98 -1.84
N ALA A 44 9.84 -14.77 -1.52
CA ALA A 44 11.24 -14.46 -1.26
C ALA A 44 11.37 -13.37 -0.21
N TYR A 45 12.58 -13.17 0.29
CA TYR A 45 12.88 -12.27 1.41
C TYR A 45 13.90 -11.22 0.99
N VAL A 46 13.68 -9.97 1.39
CA VAL A 46 14.59 -8.85 1.15
C VAL A 46 14.80 -8.05 2.44
N ALA A 47 16.01 -7.54 2.63
CA ALA A 47 16.36 -6.83 3.86
C ALA A 47 15.62 -5.48 3.97
N LYS A 48 14.95 -5.26 5.10
CA LYS A 48 14.14 -4.07 5.39
C LYS A 48 14.95 -2.77 5.30
N SER A 49 16.22 -2.79 5.70
CA SER A 49 17.13 -1.63 5.69
C SER A 49 17.33 -1.00 4.31
N TYR A 50 17.07 -1.75 3.24
CA TYR A 50 17.25 -1.30 1.86
C TYR A 50 15.93 -1.13 1.10
N VAL A 51 14.80 -1.33 1.78
CA VAL A 51 13.46 -1.17 1.20
C VAL A 51 12.84 0.09 1.77
N SER A 52 12.74 1.11 0.94
CA SER A 52 11.93 2.29 1.26
C SER A 52 10.47 1.97 0.98
N VAL A 53 9.72 1.66 2.04
CA VAL A 53 8.27 1.48 1.95
C VAL A 53 7.65 2.86 1.81
N LYS A 54 7.28 3.25 0.60
CA LYS A 54 6.25 4.27 0.43
C LYS A 54 4.95 3.60 0.84
N GLN A 55 4.50 3.85 2.07
CA GLN A 55 3.15 3.51 2.47
C GLN A 55 2.21 4.34 1.61
N ASN A 56 1.77 3.77 0.49
CA ASN A 56 0.44 4.06 0.02
C ASN A 56 -0.43 3.50 1.14
N MET A 57 -0.84 4.37 2.05
CA MET A 57 -1.78 4.00 3.12
C MET A 57 -3.05 3.53 2.40
N LYS A 58 -3.13 2.23 2.12
CA LYS A 58 -4.41 1.58 1.99
C LYS A 58 -5.08 1.88 3.31
N LEU A 59 -6.16 2.63 3.24
CA LEU A 59 -6.85 3.11 4.40
C LEU A 59 -7.62 1.89 4.96
N ASP A 60 -6.91 0.94 5.58
CA ASP A 60 -7.49 -0.30 6.12
C ASP A 60 -8.48 -0.02 7.26
N LYS A 61 -8.62 1.26 7.64
CA LYS A 61 -9.71 1.81 8.43
C LYS A 61 -10.47 2.89 7.66
N VAL A 62 -11.05 2.56 6.50
CA VAL A 62 -12.24 3.28 6.01
C VAL A 62 -13.47 2.97 6.87
N ALA A 63 -13.29 2.79 8.18
CA ALA A 63 -14.38 2.56 9.10
C ALA A 63 -15.24 3.82 9.08
N ASP A 64 -16.43 3.71 8.49
CA ASP A 64 -17.50 4.70 8.45
C ASP A 64 -17.00 6.14 8.66
N LEU A 65 -16.53 6.78 7.59
CA LEU A 65 -16.24 8.20 7.67
C LEU A 65 -17.57 8.91 7.95
N LYS A 66 -17.69 9.47 9.16
CA LYS A 66 -18.85 10.27 9.55
C LYS A 66 -18.55 11.72 9.23
N LEU A 67 -19.33 12.27 8.30
CA LEU A 67 -19.22 13.68 7.95
C LEU A 67 -19.49 14.55 9.17
N THR A 68 -18.59 15.48 9.49
CA THR A 68 -18.79 16.48 10.55
C THR A 68 -19.51 17.72 10.05
N THR A 69 -19.55 17.91 8.74
CA THR A 69 -20.23 19.01 8.04
C THR A 69 -20.96 18.48 6.81
N ASP A 70 -21.85 19.28 6.26
CA ASP A 70 -22.42 19.00 4.95
C ASP A 70 -21.32 19.05 3.88
N VAL A 71 -21.34 18.09 2.95
CA VAL A 71 -20.38 17.97 1.84
C VAL A 71 -21.14 17.88 0.53
N VAL A 72 -20.75 18.67 -0.46
CA VAL A 72 -21.35 18.64 -1.80
C VAL A 72 -20.58 17.65 -2.68
N VAL A 73 -21.31 16.73 -3.30
CA VAL A 73 -20.80 15.83 -4.34
C VAL A 73 -21.00 16.51 -5.69
N ARG A 74 -19.92 16.62 -6.46
CA ARG A 74 -19.86 17.33 -7.74
C ARG A 74 -19.56 16.38 -8.90
N GLU A 75 -19.92 16.80 -10.11
CA GLU A 75 -19.72 16.01 -11.34
C GLU A 75 -18.25 15.87 -11.72
N LEU A 76 -17.44 16.90 -11.45
CA LEU A 76 -16.02 16.90 -11.73
C LEU A 76 -15.23 17.16 -10.45
N ALA A 77 -13.94 16.81 -10.48
CA ALA A 77 -12.99 17.14 -9.42
C ALA A 77 -12.61 18.64 -9.43
N SER A 78 -13.61 19.53 -9.38
CA SER A 78 -13.47 20.99 -9.41
C SER A 78 -14.52 21.65 -8.50
N ASP A 79 -14.11 22.72 -7.80
CA ASP A 79 -14.91 23.52 -6.88
C ASP A 79 -15.98 24.39 -7.56
N THR A 80 -15.84 24.60 -8.87
CA THR A 80 -16.77 25.36 -9.72
C THR A 80 -17.65 24.47 -10.58
N SER A 81 -17.47 23.15 -10.55
CA SER A 81 -18.29 22.21 -11.32
C SER A 81 -19.68 22.03 -10.72
N ASP A 82 -20.61 21.56 -11.55
CA ASP A 82 -22.00 21.37 -11.15
C ASP A 82 -22.13 20.42 -9.95
N SER A 83 -23.00 20.82 -9.02
CA SER A 83 -23.33 20.05 -7.83
C SER A 83 -24.36 18.98 -8.19
N ILE A 84 -24.07 17.71 -7.90
CA ILE A 84 -25.02 16.61 -8.09
C ILE A 84 -25.95 16.52 -6.88
N PHE A 85 -25.39 16.45 -5.68
CA PHE A 85 -26.15 16.39 -4.42
C PHE A 85 -25.32 16.76 -3.19
N THR A 86 -25.97 16.95 -2.05
CA THR A 86 -25.30 17.26 -0.77
C THR A 86 -25.46 16.11 0.22
N LEU A 87 -24.33 15.56 0.67
CA LEU A 87 -24.26 14.65 1.81
C LEU A 87 -24.40 15.46 3.10
N LYS A 88 -25.36 15.09 3.94
CA LYS A 88 -25.58 15.77 5.23
C LYS A 88 -24.58 15.31 6.29
N GLN A 89 -24.22 16.22 7.20
CA GLN A 89 -23.44 15.87 8.36
C GLN A 89 -24.06 14.69 9.12
N GLY A 90 -23.24 13.79 9.63
CA GLY A 90 -23.66 12.55 10.26
C GLY A 90 -23.92 11.39 9.31
N THR A 91 -23.95 11.63 7.99
CA THR A 91 -23.98 10.55 6.99
C THR A 91 -22.70 9.72 7.12
N LYS A 92 -22.86 8.41 7.21
CA LYS A 92 -21.76 7.44 7.15
C LYS A 92 -21.46 7.15 5.69
N VAL A 93 -20.21 7.30 5.28
CA VAL A 93 -19.76 6.96 3.93
C VAL A 93 -18.63 5.93 3.97
N THR A 94 -18.65 5.04 3.00
CA THR A 94 -17.58 4.06 2.73
C THR A 94 -16.87 4.46 1.44
N VAL A 95 -15.55 4.58 1.48
CA VAL A 95 -14.73 4.83 0.27
C VAL A 95 -14.46 3.49 -0.40
N VAL A 96 -14.77 3.40 -1.70
CA VAL A 96 -14.41 2.27 -2.56
C VAL A 96 -13.24 2.74 -3.43
N GLU A 97 -12.08 2.07 -3.32
CA GLU A 97 -10.96 2.25 -4.25
C GLU A 97 -11.31 1.53 -5.57
N ASN A 98 -11.14 2.21 -6.71
CA ASN A 98 -11.22 1.64 -8.07
C ASN A 98 -9.82 1.40 -8.64
#